data_AF-A0A8X6LWV6-F1
#
_entry.id   AF-A0A8X6LWV6-F1
#
_cell.length_a   1.000
_cell.length_b   1.000
_cell.length_c   1.000
_cell.angle_alpha   90.00
_cell.angle_beta   90.00
_cell.angle_gamma   90.00
#
_symmetry.space_group_name_H-M   'P 1'
#
loop_
_entity.id
_entity.type
_entity.pdbx_description
1 polymer ?
#
loop_
_entity_poly.entity_id
_entity_poly.type
_entity_poly.pdbx_seq_one_letter_code
_entity_poly.pdbx_strand_id
1 'polypeptide(L)'
;MEFDLLIELSHDHIVLACILSSLIGGLKSSPLIQPLEVAAFVAQAVWDKETDEIEKLPIPWLDADVVNLCTLFLCGVSTMFFVLSTCGSPIPVIHIMPWRYFDGKLFHHLLNKARVKPSVREFCKNQRETVKNFYKLLHIVTSNSIYDVDQYPWGNVLEDFER
;
A
#
# COMPACT_ATOMS: atom_id res chain seq x y z
N MET A 1 8.95 16.20 -1.65
CA MET A 1 9.41 14.84 -1.99
C MET A 1 10.89 14.92 -2.25
N GLU A 2 11.72 14.46 -1.32
CA GLU A 2 13.15 14.29 -1.61
C GLU A 2 13.26 13.20 -2.69
N PHE A 3 13.80 13.55 -3.86
CA PHE A 3 13.94 12.62 -4.99
C PHE A 3 14.75 11.38 -4.61
N ASP A 4 15.61 11.49 -3.60
CA ASP A 4 16.43 10.42 -3.06
C ASP A 4 15.59 9.24 -2.53
N LEU A 5 14.42 9.52 -1.95
CA LEU A 5 13.51 8.50 -1.43
C LEU A 5 12.86 7.66 -2.54
N LEU A 6 12.61 8.25 -3.70
CA LEU A 6 12.07 7.53 -4.86
C LEU A 6 13.13 6.63 -5.53
N ILE A 7 14.38 7.08 -5.57
CA ILE A 7 15.50 6.31 -6.14
C ILE A 7 15.72 5.01 -5.36
N GLU A 8 15.42 5.05 -4.07
CA GLU A 8 15.55 3.96 -3.14
C GLU A 8 14.40 2.94 -3.18
N LEU A 9 13.33 3.21 -3.92
CA LEU A 9 12.14 2.37 -3.99
C LEU A 9 12.33 1.22 -4.99
N SER A 10 11.83 0.03 -4.66
CA SER A 10 11.75 -1.05 -5.64
C SER A 10 10.86 -0.62 -6.83
N HIS A 11 11.29 -0.93 -8.05
CA HIS A 11 10.51 -0.64 -9.26
C HIS A 11 9.10 -1.24 -9.19
N ASP A 12 8.94 -2.37 -8.50
CA ASP A 12 7.65 -3.02 -8.30
C ASP A 12 6.66 -2.19 -7.46
N HIS A 13 7.13 -1.21 -6.67
CA HIS A 13 6.28 -0.43 -5.77
C HIS A 13 5.95 0.97 -6.27
N ILE A 14 6.58 1.43 -7.35
CA ILE A 14 6.40 2.79 -7.89
C ILE A 14 4.92 3.06 -8.20
N VAL A 15 4.26 2.15 -8.90
CA VAL A 15 2.87 2.32 -9.33
C VAL A 15 1.94 2.42 -8.12
N LEU A 16 2.12 1.53 -7.14
CA LEU A 16 1.37 1.56 -5.89
C LEU A 16 1.60 2.87 -5.13
N ALA A 17 2.86 3.31 -5.02
CA ALA A 17 3.19 4.55 -4.34
C ALA A 17 2.50 5.76 -4.99
N CYS A 18 2.59 5.90 -6.32
CA CYS A 18 1.91 6.96 -7.05
C CYS A 18 0.40 6.96 -6.84
N ILE A 19 -0.24 5.78 -6.91
CA ILE A 19 -1.69 5.67 -6.73
C ILE A 19 -2.06 6.06 -5.31
N LEU A 20 -1.42 5.51 -4.29
CA LEU A 20 -1.74 5.82 -2.89
C LEU A 20 -1.48 7.29 -2.57
N SER A 21 -0.34 7.85 -2.98
CA SER A 21 -0.07 9.28 -2.79
C SER A 21 -1.14 10.15 -3.47
N SER A 22 -1.64 9.75 -4.64
CA SER A 22 -2.75 10.45 -5.32
C SER A 22 -4.10 10.31 -4.59
N LEU A 23 -4.37 9.16 -3.97
CA LEU A 23 -5.60 8.93 -3.19
C LEU A 23 -5.59 9.67 -1.85
N ILE A 24 -4.41 9.91 -1.28
CA ILE A 24 -4.23 10.68 -0.04
C ILE A 24 -4.24 12.19 -0.34
N GLY A 25 -3.47 12.64 -1.33
CA GLY A 25 -3.19 14.06 -1.59
C GLY A 25 -3.93 14.69 -2.78
N GLY A 26 -4.68 13.93 -3.56
CA GLY A 26 -5.31 14.37 -4.81
C GLY A 26 -6.50 15.31 -4.63
N LEU A 27 -6.51 16.41 -5.40
CA LEU A 27 -7.65 17.31 -5.67
C LEU A 27 -8.28 18.03 -4.45
N LYS A 28 -7.52 18.90 -3.77
CA LYS A 28 -8.02 20.01 -2.90
C LYS A 28 -9.08 19.62 -1.84
N SER A 29 -9.24 18.34 -1.54
CA SER A 29 -10.32 17.77 -0.72
C SER A 29 -9.71 16.77 0.26
N SER A 30 -10.52 16.37 1.25
CA SER A 30 -10.18 15.31 2.20
C SER A 30 -9.67 14.03 1.50
N PRO A 31 -8.77 13.26 2.14
CA PRO A 31 -8.28 11.99 1.61
C PRO A 31 -9.43 11.04 1.26
N LEU A 32 -9.26 10.30 0.16
CA LEU A 32 -10.22 9.29 -0.27
C LEU A 32 -10.06 7.96 0.48
N ILE A 33 -8.90 7.74 1.09
CA ILE A 33 -8.56 6.53 1.85
C ILE A 33 -8.08 6.91 3.24
N GLN A 34 -8.39 6.07 4.22
CA GLN A 34 -8.04 6.25 5.63
C GLN A 34 -6.60 5.76 5.92
N PRO A 35 -5.96 6.22 7.00
CA PRO A 35 -4.59 5.82 7.34
C PRO A 35 -4.43 4.31 7.51
N LEU A 36 -5.42 3.63 8.12
CA LEU A 36 -5.39 2.18 8.29
C LEU A 36 -5.44 1.44 6.96
N GLU A 37 -6.18 1.97 5.99
CA GLU A 37 -6.27 1.41 4.64
C GLU A 37 -4.94 1.59 3.90
N VAL A 38 -4.31 2.77 4.03
CA VAL A 38 -2.95 3.04 3.52
C VAL A 38 -1.97 2.02 4.09
N ALA A 39 -1.97 1.81 5.41
CA ALA A 39 -1.11 0.82 6.06
C ALA A 39 -1.37 -0.60 5.52
N ALA A 40 -2.63 -1.01 5.34
CA ALA A 40 -2.95 -2.32 4.76
C ALA A 40 -2.46 -2.47 3.31
N PHE A 41 -2.57 -1.42 2.49
CA PHE A 41 -2.02 -1.42 1.12
C PHE A 41 -0.50 -1.52 1.12
N VAL A 42 0.19 -0.80 2.01
CA VAL A 42 1.65 -0.86 2.14
C VAL A 42 2.08 -2.25 2.63
N ALA A 43 1.42 -2.79 3.66
CA ALA A 43 1.70 -4.10 4.23
C ALA A 43 1.62 -5.22 3.19
N GLN A 44 0.55 -5.25 2.40
CA GLN A 44 0.37 -6.30 1.40
C GLN A 44 1.38 -6.20 0.23
N ALA A 45 1.93 -5.01 -0.01
CA ALA A 45 2.89 -4.77 -1.09
C ALA A 45 4.29 -5.26 -0.73
N VAL A 46 4.66 -5.22 0.56
CA VAL A 46 5.92 -5.73 1.07
C VAL A 46 5.83 -7.17 1.57
N TRP A 47 4.63 -7.72 1.65
CA TRP A 47 4.39 -9.11 2.06
C TRP A 47 5.06 -10.09 1.08
N ASP A 48 5.75 -11.09 1.64
CA ASP A 48 6.29 -12.19 0.84
C ASP A 48 5.16 -13.16 0.48
N LYS A 49 4.76 -13.14 -0.79
CA LYS A 49 3.55 -13.77 -1.32
C LYS A 49 3.83 -15.20 -1.79
N GLU A 50 3.90 -16.14 -0.87
CA GLU A 50 3.87 -17.56 -1.23
C GLU A 50 2.43 -17.94 -1.65
N THR A 51 2.28 -18.52 -2.86
CA THR A 51 0.96 -18.82 -3.44
C THR A 51 0.11 -19.71 -2.55
N ASP A 52 0.70 -20.75 -1.97
CA ASP A 52 0.03 -21.70 -1.08
C ASP A 52 -0.52 -21.04 0.19
N GLU A 53 0.15 -19.99 0.68
CA GLU A 53 -0.30 -19.27 1.85
C GLU A 53 -1.52 -18.40 1.52
N ILE A 54 -1.49 -17.67 0.40
CA ILE A 54 -2.59 -16.80 -0.04
C ILE A 54 -3.85 -17.62 -0.31
N GLU A 55 -3.69 -18.81 -0.90
CA GLU A 55 -4.81 -19.73 -1.14
C GLU A 55 -5.49 -20.13 0.18
N LYS A 56 -4.72 -20.33 1.25
CA LYS A 56 -5.24 -20.77 2.56
C LYS A 56 -5.71 -19.61 3.46
N LEU A 57 -5.55 -18.35 3.03
CA LEU A 57 -5.99 -17.21 3.84
C LEU A 57 -7.51 -17.25 4.07
N PRO A 58 -7.96 -17.18 5.34
CA PRO A 58 -9.38 -17.14 5.65
C PRO A 58 -9.93 -15.74 5.34
N ILE A 59 -11.04 -15.71 4.60
CA ILE A 59 -11.91 -14.54 4.48
C ILE A 59 -13.26 -14.92 5.08
N PRO A 60 -13.49 -14.64 6.37
CA PRO A 60 -14.72 -15.08 7.05
C PRO A 60 -15.97 -14.38 6.52
N TRP A 61 -15.85 -13.16 5.99
CA TRP A 61 -16.93 -12.44 5.31
C TRP A 61 -16.34 -11.45 4.29
N LEU A 62 -17.12 -11.09 3.28
CA LEU A 62 -16.75 -10.15 2.23
C LEU A 62 -17.38 -8.78 2.50
N ASP A 63 -16.54 -7.80 2.82
CA ASP A 63 -16.95 -6.41 3.01
C ASP A 63 -16.99 -5.62 1.69
N ALA A 64 -18.11 -4.96 1.41
CA ALA A 64 -18.32 -4.21 0.17
C ALA A 64 -17.44 -2.94 0.06
N ASP A 65 -17.14 -2.29 1.19
CA ASP A 65 -16.24 -1.14 1.25
C ASP A 65 -14.81 -1.52 0.86
N VAL A 66 -14.31 -2.67 1.34
CA VAL A 66 -12.99 -3.21 0.98
C VAL A 66 -12.93 -3.54 -0.52
N VAL A 67 -13.98 -4.13 -1.08
CA VAL A 67 -14.09 -4.38 -2.53
C VAL A 67 -14.07 -3.06 -3.32
N ASN A 68 -14.73 -2.02 -2.83
CA ASN A 68 -14.69 -0.70 -3.45
C ASN A 68 -13.29 -0.07 -3.39
N LEU A 69 -12.55 -0.20 -2.28
CA LEU A 69 -11.15 0.25 -2.17
C LEU A 69 -10.24 -0.47 -3.17
N CYS A 70 -10.37 -1.81 -3.28
CA CYS A 70 -9.67 -2.60 -4.29
C CYS A 70 -9.98 -2.11 -5.71
N THR A 71 -11.25 -1.84 -5.99
CA THR A 71 -11.69 -1.35 -7.31
C THR A 71 -11.10 0.01 -7.62
N LEU A 72 -11.16 0.94 -6.67
CA LEU A 72 -10.58 2.29 -6.80
C LEU A 72 -9.08 2.21 -7.08
N PHE A 73 -8.36 1.36 -6.35
CA PHE A 73 -6.93 1.13 -6.56
C PHE A 73 -6.64 0.55 -7.95
N LEU A 74 -7.38 -0.47 -8.39
CA LEU A 74 -7.19 -1.09 -9.71
C LEU A 74 -7.54 -0.15 -10.87
N CYS A 75 -8.54 0.75 -10.70
CA CYS A 75 -8.77 1.85 -11.63
C CYS A 75 -7.54 2.78 -11.73
N GLY A 76 -6.89 3.06 -10.60
CA GLY A 76 -5.61 3.78 -10.56
C GLY A 76 -4.51 3.03 -11.31
N VAL A 77 -4.39 1.71 -11.14
CA VAL A 77 -3.41 0.88 -11.88
C VAL A 77 -3.65 0.95 -13.39
N SER A 78 -4.89 0.81 -13.83
CA SER A 78 -5.26 0.95 -15.25
C SER A 78 -4.87 2.33 -15.79
N THR A 79 -5.16 3.39 -15.04
CA THR A 79 -4.79 4.76 -15.40
C THR A 79 -3.28 4.93 -15.49
N MET A 80 -2.52 4.45 -14.52
CA MET A 80 -1.05 4.49 -14.54
C MET A 80 -0.46 3.69 -15.70
N PHE A 81 -1.05 2.55 -16.04
CA PHE A 81 -0.62 1.77 -17.21
C PHE A 81 -0.74 2.58 -18.51
N PHE A 82 -1.86 3.30 -18.70
CA PHE A 82 -2.01 4.20 -19.85
C PHE A 82 -1.00 5.34 -19.82
N VAL A 83 -0.83 6.01 -18.68
CA VAL A 83 0.15 7.11 -18.53
C VAL A 83 1.56 6.62 -18.91
N LEU A 84 2.01 5.52 -18.32
CA LEU A 84 3.34 4.97 -18.58
C LEU A 84 3.50 4.57 -20.05
N SER A 85 2.48 3.99 -20.67
CA SER A 85 2.49 3.67 -22.11
C SER A 85 2.60 4.91 -22.98
N THR A 86 1.85 5.98 -22.66
CA THR A 86 1.90 7.25 -23.40
C THR A 86 3.21 8.02 -23.21
N CYS A 87 3.89 7.80 -22.08
CA CYS A 87 5.20 8.38 -21.78
C CYS A 87 6.39 7.57 -22.34
N GLY A 88 6.15 6.59 -23.22
CA GLY A 88 7.21 5.78 -23.82
C GLY A 88 7.73 4.65 -22.93
N SER A 89 6.96 4.24 -21.92
CA SER A 89 7.26 3.14 -21.01
C SER A 89 8.61 3.29 -20.28
N PRO A 90 8.78 4.33 -19.43
CA PRO A 90 10.03 4.58 -18.72
C PRO A 90 10.39 3.47 -17.71
N ILE A 91 9.42 2.64 -17.32
CA ILE A 91 9.59 1.50 -16.41
C ILE A 91 9.21 0.22 -17.19
N PRO A 92 9.99 -0.87 -17.08
CA PRO A 92 9.64 -2.15 -17.68
C PRO A 92 8.25 -2.64 -17.25
N VAL A 93 7.46 -3.11 -18.21
CA VAL A 93 6.05 -3.54 -18.01
C VAL A 93 5.91 -4.54 -16.87
N ILE A 94 6.88 -5.45 -16.70
CA ILE A 94 6.86 -6.45 -15.62
C ILE A 94 6.71 -5.84 -14.22
N HIS A 95 7.32 -4.68 -13.97
CA HIS A 95 7.26 -3.97 -12.68
C HIS A 95 5.97 -3.18 -12.49
N ILE A 96 5.21 -2.95 -13.57
CA ILE A 96 3.94 -2.22 -13.56
C ILE A 96 2.77 -3.18 -13.28
N MET A 97 2.97 -4.49 -13.46
CA MET A 97 1.90 -5.46 -13.35
C MET A 97 1.37 -5.56 -11.91
N PRO A 98 0.04 -5.49 -11.70
CA PRO A 98 -0.53 -5.38 -10.35
C PRO A 98 -0.20 -6.55 -9.44
N TRP A 99 -0.04 -7.77 -9.97
CA TRP A 99 0.29 -8.95 -9.17
C TRP A 99 1.65 -8.87 -8.46
N ARG A 100 2.54 -7.94 -8.85
CA ARG A 100 3.82 -7.71 -8.16
C ARG A 100 3.64 -7.09 -6.77
N TYR A 101 2.58 -6.31 -6.57
CA TYR A 101 2.42 -5.49 -5.36
C TYR A 101 0.99 -5.54 -4.79
N PHE A 102 0.01 -6.09 -5.51
CA PHE A 102 -1.38 -6.12 -5.11
C PHE A 102 -2.02 -7.51 -5.26
N ASP A 103 -2.60 -8.01 -4.16
CA ASP A 103 -3.55 -9.14 -4.17
C ASP A 103 -4.79 -8.75 -3.35
N GLY A 104 -5.98 -8.89 -3.95
CA GLY A 104 -7.23 -8.45 -3.32
C GLY A 104 -7.65 -9.30 -2.12
N LYS A 105 -7.37 -10.60 -2.13
CA LYS A 105 -7.68 -11.51 -1.03
C LYS A 105 -6.76 -11.25 0.17
N LEU A 106 -5.47 -11.05 -0.09
CA LEU A 106 -4.50 -10.67 0.93
C LEU A 106 -4.82 -9.30 1.53
N PHE A 107 -5.12 -8.30 0.69
CA PHE A 107 -5.50 -6.97 1.17
C PHE A 107 -6.74 -7.03 2.08
N HIS A 108 -7.78 -7.75 1.65
CA HIS A 108 -9.00 -7.93 2.44
C HIS A 108 -8.69 -8.58 3.79
N HIS A 109 -7.92 -9.66 3.77
CA HIS A 109 -7.52 -10.37 4.98
C HIS A 109 -6.74 -9.46 5.95
N LEU A 110 -5.77 -8.69 5.44
CA LEU A 110 -4.96 -7.78 6.24
C LEU A 110 -5.77 -6.63 6.80
N LEU A 111 -6.64 -6.01 6.02
CA LEU A 111 -7.48 -4.91 6.49
C LEU A 111 -8.48 -5.37 7.56
N ASN A 112 -9.05 -6.57 7.42
CA ASN A 112 -9.92 -7.13 8.45
C ASN A 112 -9.18 -7.46 9.75
N LYS A 113 -7.95 -7.97 9.65
CA LYS A 113 -7.08 -8.13 10.83
C LYS A 113 -6.72 -6.78 11.46
N ALA A 114 -6.35 -5.80 10.63
CA ALA A 114 -5.98 -4.45 11.04
C ALA A 114 -7.09 -3.76 11.86
N ARG A 115 -8.35 -3.94 11.46
CA ARG A 115 -9.52 -3.37 12.16
C ARG A 115 -9.68 -3.91 13.59
N VAL A 116 -9.22 -5.14 13.85
CA VAL A 116 -9.28 -5.76 15.18
C VAL A 116 -8.01 -5.46 15.97
N LYS A 117 -6.85 -5.59 15.33
CA LYS A 117 -5.54 -5.38 15.91
C LYS A 117 -4.59 -4.75 14.88
N PRO A 118 -4.40 -3.43 14.94
CA PRO A 118 -3.60 -2.73 13.95
C PRO A 118 -2.11 -2.78 14.32
N SER A 119 -1.46 -3.92 14.13
CA SER A 119 -0.03 -4.12 14.42
C SER A 119 0.81 -4.25 13.15
N VAL A 120 1.84 -3.42 13.01
CA VAL A 120 2.86 -3.49 11.96
C VAL A 120 3.60 -4.81 12.01
N ARG A 121 3.94 -5.30 13.21
CA ARG A 121 4.62 -6.59 13.36
C ARG A 121 3.75 -7.74 12.89
N GLU A 122 2.44 -7.72 13.16
CA GLU A 122 1.51 -8.73 12.64
C GLU A 122 1.36 -8.64 11.12
N PHE A 123 1.26 -7.43 10.57
CA PHE A 123 1.26 -7.21 9.12
C PHE A 123 2.54 -7.70 8.43
N CYS A 124 3.67 -7.68 9.13
CA CYS A 124 4.95 -8.05 8.56
C CYS A 124 5.41 -9.44 8.99
N LYS A 125 4.52 -10.29 9.53
CA LYS A 125 4.84 -11.64 10.05
C LYS A 125 6.02 -11.65 11.04
N ASN A 126 6.24 -10.57 11.79
CA ASN A 126 7.42 -10.35 12.64
C ASN A 126 8.78 -10.44 11.93
N GLN A 127 8.80 -10.37 10.59
CA GLN A 127 10.02 -10.40 9.78
C GLN A 127 10.64 -9.00 9.75
N ARG A 128 11.87 -8.87 10.25
CA ARG A 128 12.56 -7.58 10.37
C ARG A 128 12.69 -6.83 9.04
N GLU A 129 13.03 -7.54 7.97
CA GLU A 129 13.21 -6.91 6.65
C GLU A 129 11.88 -6.40 6.09
N THR A 130 10.80 -7.17 6.26
CA THR A 130 9.45 -6.78 5.86
C THR A 130 8.96 -5.56 6.64
N VAL A 131 9.22 -5.50 7.96
CA VAL A 131 8.93 -4.32 8.79
C VAL A 131 9.71 -3.09 8.30
N LYS A 132 11.00 -3.24 8.01
CA LYS A 132 11.82 -2.14 7.48
C LYS A 132 11.29 -1.63 6.14
N ASN A 133 10.95 -2.54 5.23
CA ASN A 133 10.38 -2.20 3.92
C ASN A 133 9.00 -1.56 4.06
N PHE A 134 8.19 -2.00 5.03
CA PHE A 134 6.90 -1.37 5.35
C PHE A 134 7.08 0.10 5.70
N TYR A 135 7.95 0.43 6.67
CA TYR A 135 8.16 1.83 7.08
C TYR A 135 8.72 2.68 5.95
N LYS A 136 9.67 2.14 5.18
CA LYS A 136 10.23 2.82 4.02
C LYS A 136 9.17 3.16 2.98
N LEU A 137 8.35 2.18 2.59
CA LEU A 137 7.30 2.38 1.61
C LEU A 137 6.20 3.30 2.14
N LEU A 138 5.81 3.16 3.42
CA LEU A 138 4.84 4.03 4.08
C LEU A 138 5.31 5.50 4.03
N HIS A 139 6.56 5.74 4.41
CA HIS A 139 7.16 7.07 4.38
C HIS A 139 7.09 7.68 2.97
N ILE A 140 7.45 6.92 1.93
CA ILE A 140 7.38 7.38 0.54
C ILE A 140 5.94 7.69 0.12
N VAL A 141 5.00 6.79 0.41
CA VAL A 141 3.58 6.92 0.05
C VAL A 141 2.97 8.18 0.67
N THR A 142 3.30 8.47 1.93
CA THR A 142 2.66 9.53 2.69
C THR A 142 3.45 10.84 2.71
N SER A 143 4.66 10.86 2.15
CA SER A 143 5.51 12.03 2.05
C SER A 143 4.77 13.23 1.45
N ASN A 144 4.83 14.39 2.12
CA ASN A 144 4.15 15.63 1.68
C ASN A 144 2.62 15.52 1.62
N SER A 145 2.03 14.62 2.39
CA SER A 145 0.58 14.45 2.51
C SER A 145 0.13 14.73 3.94
N ILE A 146 -1.17 14.70 4.21
CA ILE A 146 -1.67 14.85 5.59
C ILE A 146 -1.36 13.63 6.49
N TYR A 147 -0.91 12.52 5.91
CA TYR A 147 -0.50 11.30 6.61
C TYR A 147 1.02 11.15 6.70
N ASP A 148 1.76 12.23 6.43
CA ASP A 148 3.21 12.27 6.52
C ASP A 148 3.69 11.69 7.86
N VAL A 149 4.66 10.75 7.82
CA VAL A 149 5.06 9.96 8.99
C VAL A 149 5.59 10.83 10.13
N ASP A 150 6.22 11.95 9.81
CA ASP A 150 6.79 12.86 10.80
C ASP A 150 5.71 13.72 11.48
N GLN A 151 4.63 14.02 10.76
CA GLN A 151 3.59 14.97 11.19
C GLN A 151 2.33 14.29 11.72
N TYR A 152 1.94 13.14 11.16
CA TYR A 152 0.71 12.43 11.49
C TYR A 152 0.93 11.47 12.68
N PRO A 153 0.02 11.42 13.67
CA PRO A 153 0.17 10.58 14.87
C PRO A 153 -0.18 9.12 14.57
N TRP A 154 0.67 8.43 13.81
CA TRP A 154 0.49 7.03 13.41
C TRP A 154 0.36 6.05 14.59
N GLY A 155 0.88 6.38 15.77
CA GLY A 155 0.66 5.59 16.99
C GLY A 155 -0.80 5.49 17.44
N ASN A 156 -1.69 6.36 16.95
CA ASN A 156 -3.14 6.26 17.16
C ASN A 156 -3.82 5.29 16.18
N VAL A 157 -3.14 4.95 15.08
CA VAL A 157 -3.65 4.07 14.02
C VAL A 157 -3.05 2.68 14.16
N LEU A 158 -1.76 2.59 14.46
CA LEU A 158 -0.97 1.37 14.56
C LEU A 158 -0.39 1.26 15.98
N GLU A 159 -0.71 0.18 16.69
CA GLU A 159 -0.44 0.05 18.13
C GLU A 159 1.05 -0.06 18.47
N ASP A 160 1.84 -0.63 17.57
CA ASP A 160 3.27 -0.90 17.69
C ASP A 160 4.08 -0.07 16.68
N PHE A 161 3.56 1.12 16.33
CA PHE A 161 4.23 2.03 15.42
C PHE A 161 5.56 2.52 16.01
N GLU A 162 6.66 2.15 15.36
CA GLU A 162 8.01 2.57 15.66
C GLU A 162 8.40 3.66 14.65
N ARG A 163 8.85 4.81 15.15
CA ARG A 163 9.40 5.91 14.34
C ARG A 163 10.83 5.62 13.91
#